data_AF-A0A024U7U8-F1
#
_entry.id   AF-A0A024U7U8-F1
#
_cell.length_a   1.000
_cell.length_b   1.000
_cell.length_c   1.000
_cell.angle_alpha   90.00
_cell.angle_beta   90.00
_cell.angle_gamma   90.00
#
_symmetry.space_group_name_H-M   'P 1'
#
loop_
_entity.id
_entity.type
_entity.pdbx_description
1 polymer ?
#
loop_
_entity_poly.entity_id
_entity_poly.type
_entity_poly.pdbx_seq_one_letter_code
_entity_poly.pdbx_strand_id
1 'polypeptide(L)'
;MCSKDNLTSGMAAVAVTECTIALLLLCIGAGLSESTKYHMALGSQVRSVGGGLVFLAFMYPMVAGTGYVGAKYHNKFLLLVHVSGLVGLAVMQTSIAGSGLILASPDYPYDFQELCLTNNFLNNDTQRALCQPYFLSDTFGGLRLAWQTFYIETLADQTAGSSMQKLQDANVCCGLGPPRHCQNDTRPFPSNRPSTNWPTQQTCPTTPKYAGDYMPTPLCYAGGSCSFDYPIGSCGMSGAGLFAKGCASALHQSMATTVIGLCITVQALLFFTVRWIRQATTQWMR
;
A
#
# COMPACT_ATOMS: atom_id res chain seq x y z
N MET A 1 34.43 -13.37 -32.68
CA MET A 1 33.36 -12.49 -32.14
C MET A 1 33.58 -12.09 -30.68
N CYS A 2 34.46 -12.78 -29.93
CA CYS A 2 34.98 -12.33 -28.63
C CYS A 2 36.11 -11.30 -28.78
N SER A 3 35.83 -10.16 -29.44
CA SER A 3 36.74 -9.01 -29.40
C SER A 3 36.61 -8.32 -28.05
N LYS A 4 37.72 -7.82 -27.51
CA LYS A 4 37.77 -6.97 -26.31
C LYS A 4 36.73 -5.84 -26.34
N ASP A 5 36.52 -5.25 -27.51
CA ASP A 5 35.63 -4.11 -27.70
C ASP A 5 34.15 -4.50 -27.57
N ASN A 6 33.80 -5.72 -27.95
CA ASN A 6 32.44 -6.25 -27.79
C ASN A 6 32.13 -6.50 -26.31
N LEU A 7 33.12 -6.96 -25.54
CA LEU A 7 32.97 -7.23 -24.11
C LEU A 7 32.79 -5.93 -23.32
N THR A 8 33.62 -4.93 -23.56
CA THR A 8 33.51 -3.64 -22.88
C THR A 8 32.24 -2.88 -23.27
N SER A 9 31.85 -2.89 -24.55
CA SER A 9 30.60 -2.27 -25.02
C SER A 9 29.35 -2.95 -24.43
N GLY A 10 29.32 -4.29 -24.43
CA GLY A 10 28.21 -5.05 -23.83
C GLY A 10 28.05 -4.78 -22.34
N MET A 11 29.15 -4.77 -21.59
CA MET A 11 29.12 -4.50 -20.14
C MET A 11 28.80 -3.04 -19.80
N ALA A 12 29.15 -2.08 -20.67
CA ALA A 12 28.67 -0.71 -20.52
C ALA A 12 27.14 -0.62 -20.62
N ALA A 13 26.53 -1.34 -21.57
CA ALA A 13 25.07 -1.41 -21.69
C ALA A 13 24.39 -2.15 -20.52
N VAL A 14 25.01 -3.22 -19.97
CA VAL A 14 24.56 -3.85 -18.71
C VAL A 14 24.54 -2.80 -17.60
N ALA A 15 25.66 -2.08 -17.41
CA ALA A 15 25.82 -1.12 -16.34
C ALA A 15 24.81 0.04 -16.43
N VAL A 16 24.54 0.56 -17.64
CA VAL A 16 23.51 1.60 -17.84
C VAL A 16 22.11 1.10 -17.46
N THR A 17 21.80 -0.16 -17.78
CA THR A 17 20.50 -0.78 -17.44
C THR A 17 20.37 -0.92 -15.92
N GLU A 18 21.42 -1.40 -15.25
CA GLU A 18 21.46 -1.50 -13.78
C GLU A 18 21.31 -0.14 -13.10
N CYS A 19 21.97 0.90 -13.61
CA CYS A 19 21.81 2.27 -13.11
C CYS A 19 20.39 2.81 -13.33
N THR A 20 19.74 2.47 -14.44
CA THR A 20 18.35 2.90 -14.69
C THR A 20 17.40 2.21 -13.71
N ILE A 21 17.61 0.93 -13.42
CA ILE A 21 16.82 0.20 -12.42
C ILE A 21 17.06 0.77 -11.03
N ALA A 22 18.30 1.09 -10.68
CA ALA A 22 18.62 1.75 -9.43
C ALA A 22 17.80 3.04 -9.24
N LEU A 23 17.71 3.89 -10.27
CA LEU A 23 16.92 5.12 -10.21
C LEU A 23 15.42 4.84 -10.01
N LEU A 24 14.87 3.86 -10.72
CA LEU A 24 13.46 3.48 -10.56
C LEU A 24 13.18 2.94 -9.15
N LEU A 25 14.04 2.07 -8.63
CA LEU A 25 13.93 1.52 -7.27
C LEU A 25 14.07 2.62 -6.21
N LEU A 26 14.92 3.63 -6.43
CA LEU A 26 15.06 4.76 -5.54
C LEU A 26 13.77 5.58 -5.47
N CYS A 27 13.18 5.91 -6.62
CA CYS A 27 11.92 6.67 -6.67
C CYS A 27 10.76 5.91 -6.01
N ILE A 28 10.60 4.62 -6.33
CA ILE A 28 9.56 3.77 -5.74
C ILE A 28 9.79 3.61 -4.22
N GLY A 29 11.04 3.33 -3.84
CA GLY A 29 11.43 3.11 -2.45
C GLY A 29 11.25 4.36 -1.59
N ALA A 30 11.63 5.54 -2.08
CA ALA A 30 11.42 6.81 -1.39
C ALA A 30 9.92 7.11 -1.24
N GLY A 31 9.13 6.97 -2.32
CA GLY A 31 7.68 7.18 -2.28
C GLY A 31 6.99 6.28 -1.27
N LEU A 32 7.35 4.99 -1.21
CA LEU A 32 6.81 4.06 -0.21
C LEU A 32 7.32 4.34 1.20
N SER A 33 8.55 4.82 1.36
CA SER A 33 9.16 5.10 2.68
C SER A 33 8.64 6.36 3.34
N GLU A 34 8.20 7.34 2.56
CA GLU A 34 7.70 8.63 3.06
C GLU A 34 6.17 8.66 3.18
N SER A 35 5.45 7.77 2.50
CA SER A 35 4.01 7.84 2.47
C SER A 35 3.35 7.25 3.74
N THR A 36 3.08 8.15 4.69
CA THR A 36 2.43 7.87 5.97
C THR A 36 1.08 7.16 5.82
N LYS A 37 0.32 7.49 4.78
CA LYS A 37 -1.01 6.93 4.50
C LYS A 37 -0.96 5.42 4.24
N TYR A 38 0.03 4.93 3.49
CA TYR A 38 0.20 3.49 3.29
C TYR A 38 0.66 2.80 4.59
N HIS A 39 1.49 3.44 5.40
CA HIS A 39 1.92 2.86 6.68
C HIS A 39 0.78 2.76 7.67
N MET A 40 -0.14 3.73 7.65
CA MET A 40 -1.36 3.68 8.45
C MET A 40 -2.32 2.61 7.93
N ALA A 41 -2.55 2.50 6.62
CA ALA A 41 -3.54 1.61 6.02
C ALA A 41 -3.09 0.15 5.88
N LEU A 42 -1.82 -0.12 5.57
CA LEU A 42 -1.26 -1.46 5.36
C LEU A 42 -0.19 -1.88 6.39
N GLY A 43 0.30 -0.94 7.19
CA GLY A 43 1.22 -1.20 8.31
C GLY A 43 2.62 -0.63 8.09
N SER A 44 3.33 -0.42 9.21
CA SER A 44 4.70 0.14 9.24
C SER A 44 5.72 -0.71 8.48
N GLN A 45 5.46 -2.00 8.28
CA GLN A 45 6.29 -2.90 7.48
C GLN A 45 6.43 -2.43 6.02
N VAL A 46 5.45 -1.68 5.48
CA VAL A 46 5.56 -1.08 4.13
C VAL A 46 6.74 -0.09 4.06
N ARG A 47 7.06 0.58 5.16
CA ARG A 47 8.25 1.43 5.26
C ARG A 47 9.54 0.61 5.11
N SER A 48 9.58 -0.59 5.70
CA SER A 48 10.72 -1.51 5.57
C SER A 48 10.89 -1.98 4.13
N VAL A 49 9.78 -2.26 3.42
CA VAL A 49 9.81 -2.59 1.98
C VAL A 49 10.39 -1.42 1.19
N GLY A 50 9.89 -0.20 1.41
CA GLY A 50 10.41 1.01 0.77
C GLY A 50 11.91 1.23 1.05
N GLY A 51 12.34 1.10 2.30
CA GLY A 51 13.74 1.21 2.70
C GLY A 51 14.64 0.15 2.07
N GLY A 52 14.13 -1.09 1.93
CA GLY A 52 14.82 -2.16 1.20
C GLY A 52 15.03 -1.83 -0.27
N LEU A 53 14.05 -1.22 -0.95
CA LEU A 53 14.19 -0.78 -2.34
C LEU A 53 15.22 0.35 -2.48
N VAL A 54 15.25 1.30 -1.54
CA VAL A 54 16.28 2.35 -1.49
C VAL A 54 17.67 1.74 -1.30
N PHE A 55 17.81 0.77 -0.39
CA PHE A 55 19.07 0.05 -0.19
C PHE A 55 19.54 -0.63 -1.48
N LEU A 56 18.66 -1.35 -2.18
CA LEU A 56 18.97 -1.97 -3.47
C LEU A 56 19.40 -0.96 -4.52
N ALA A 57 18.76 0.22 -4.56
CA ALA A 57 19.12 1.28 -5.49
C ALA A 57 20.59 1.72 -5.36
N PHE A 58 21.16 1.70 -4.15
CA PHE A 58 22.58 2.02 -3.97
C PHE A 58 23.51 0.85 -4.29
N MET A 59 23.05 -0.39 -4.15
CA MET A 59 23.86 -1.58 -4.42
C MET A 59 23.99 -1.89 -5.92
N TYR A 60 22.95 -1.64 -6.72
CA TYR A 60 22.98 -1.88 -8.17
C TYR A 60 24.16 -1.17 -8.88
N PRO A 61 24.41 0.14 -8.69
CA PRO A 61 25.54 0.83 -9.31
C PRO A 61 26.91 0.31 -8.87
N MET A 62 27.04 -0.18 -7.64
CA MET A 62 28.29 -0.79 -7.16
C MET A 62 28.59 -2.07 -7.92
N VAL A 63 27.59 -2.95 -8.05
CA VAL A 63 27.69 -4.20 -8.83
C VAL A 63 27.95 -3.90 -10.31
N ALA A 64 27.28 -2.90 -10.89
CA ALA A 64 27.52 -2.42 -12.24
C ALA A 64 28.98 -1.99 -12.47
N GLY A 65 29.52 -1.20 -11.53
CA GLY A 65 30.91 -0.76 -11.54
C GLY A 65 31.91 -1.92 -11.54
N THR A 66 31.68 -2.94 -10.71
CA THR A 66 32.53 -4.13 -10.70
C THR A 66 32.49 -4.89 -12.04
N GLY A 67 31.33 -4.98 -12.67
CA GLY A 67 31.16 -5.59 -13.99
C GLY A 67 31.90 -4.81 -15.08
N TYR A 68 31.77 -3.48 -15.08
CA TYR A 68 32.45 -2.62 -16.05
C TYR A 68 33.98 -2.64 -15.90
N VAL A 69 34.49 -2.54 -14.68
CA VAL A 69 35.95 -2.62 -14.40
C VAL A 69 36.47 -4.01 -14.74
N GLY A 70 35.76 -5.07 -14.31
CA GLY A 70 36.09 -6.44 -14.65
C GLY A 70 36.19 -6.65 -16.16
N ALA A 71 35.31 -6.00 -16.91
CA ALA A 71 35.31 -6.05 -18.36
C ALA A 71 36.48 -5.31 -19.01
N LYS A 72 36.72 -4.07 -18.59
CA LYS A 72 37.77 -3.20 -19.12
C LYS A 72 39.16 -3.80 -18.95
N TYR A 73 39.40 -4.47 -17.81
CA TYR A 73 40.68 -5.07 -17.46
C TYR A 73 40.73 -6.59 -17.68
N HIS A 74 39.69 -7.21 -18.26
CA HIS A 74 39.58 -8.66 -18.46
C HIS A 74 39.80 -9.48 -17.17
N ASN A 75 39.39 -8.94 -16.03
CA ASN A 75 39.53 -9.61 -14.75
C ASN A 75 38.34 -10.56 -14.54
N LYS A 76 38.58 -11.87 -14.79
CA LYS A 76 37.58 -12.93 -14.64
C LYS A 76 37.00 -13.02 -13.23
N PHE A 77 37.82 -12.74 -12.21
CA PHE A 77 37.35 -12.74 -10.82
C PHE A 77 36.34 -11.61 -10.58
N LEU A 78 36.60 -10.40 -11.07
CA LEU A 78 35.64 -9.28 -10.95
C LEU A 78 34.34 -9.54 -11.71
N LEU A 79 34.40 -10.19 -12.87
CA LEU A 79 33.20 -10.61 -13.60
C LEU A 79 32.40 -11.67 -12.83
N LEU A 80 33.06 -12.61 -12.16
CA LEU A 80 32.40 -13.59 -11.29
C LEU A 80 31.74 -12.88 -10.09
N VAL A 81 32.46 -11.94 -9.45
CA VAL A 81 31.92 -11.10 -8.37
C VAL A 81 30.66 -10.35 -8.85
N HIS A 82 30.69 -9.74 -10.03
CA HIS A 82 29.53 -9.09 -10.62
C HIS A 82 28.33 -10.04 -10.78
N VAL A 83 28.52 -11.21 -11.39
CA VAL A 83 27.45 -12.22 -11.55
C VAL A 83 26.90 -12.67 -10.19
N SER A 84 27.77 -12.92 -9.21
CA SER A 84 27.34 -13.31 -7.86
C SER A 84 26.56 -12.19 -7.15
N GLY A 85 26.98 -10.93 -7.33
CA GLY A 85 26.30 -9.75 -6.82
C GLY A 85 24.91 -9.61 -7.43
N LEU A 86 24.77 -9.83 -8.74
CA LEU A 86 23.48 -9.79 -9.42
C LEU A 86 22.52 -10.87 -8.93
N VAL A 87 23.00 -12.09 -8.68
CA VAL A 87 22.18 -13.15 -8.07
C VAL A 87 21.74 -12.74 -6.67
N GLY A 88 22.63 -12.18 -5.85
CA GLY A 88 22.29 -11.67 -4.52
C GLY A 88 21.23 -10.57 -4.57
N LEU A 89 21.39 -9.58 -5.44
CA LEU A 89 20.42 -8.49 -5.64
C LEU A 89 19.07 -9.02 -6.12
N ALA A 90 19.05 -10.00 -7.03
CA ALA A 90 17.84 -10.62 -7.53
C ALA A 90 17.03 -11.31 -6.41
N VAL A 91 17.72 -12.04 -5.52
CA VAL A 91 17.10 -12.71 -4.37
C VAL A 91 16.55 -11.67 -3.39
N MET A 92 17.32 -10.64 -3.07
CA MET A 92 16.87 -9.57 -2.16
C MET A 92 15.67 -8.81 -2.73
N GLN A 93 15.72 -8.42 -4.01
CA GLN A 93 14.63 -7.73 -4.69
C GLN A 93 13.35 -8.56 -4.70
N THR A 94 13.47 -9.86 -5.00
CA THR A 94 12.33 -10.79 -4.96
C THR A 94 11.75 -10.91 -3.55
N SER A 95 12.60 -10.99 -2.53
CA SER A 95 12.17 -11.12 -1.14
C SER A 95 11.47 -9.86 -0.64
N ILE A 96 12.00 -8.68 -0.98
CA ILE A 96 11.43 -7.38 -0.62
C ILE A 96 10.09 -7.17 -1.33
N ALA A 97 10.03 -7.38 -2.65
CA ALA A 97 8.79 -7.24 -3.41
C ALA A 97 7.73 -8.28 -3.00
N GLY A 98 8.16 -9.52 -2.73
CA GLY A 98 7.28 -10.57 -2.22
C GLY A 98 6.68 -10.21 -0.85
N SER A 99 7.49 -9.64 0.05
CA SER A 99 6.99 -9.15 1.34
C SER A 99 5.96 -8.03 1.16
N GLY A 100 6.19 -7.10 0.22
CA GLY A 100 5.21 -6.06 -0.12
C GLY A 100 3.89 -6.61 -0.64
N LEU A 101 3.92 -7.67 -1.45
CA LEU A 101 2.71 -8.34 -1.94
C LEU A 101 1.92 -9.01 -0.81
N ILE A 102 2.61 -9.66 0.14
CA ILE A 102 1.96 -10.28 1.31
C ILE A 102 1.28 -9.21 2.18
N LEU A 103 1.95 -8.09 2.43
CA LEU A 103 1.40 -6.97 3.22
C LEU A 103 0.19 -6.29 2.56
N ALA A 104 0.10 -6.34 1.24
CA ALA A 104 -1.05 -5.80 0.50
C ALA A 104 -2.22 -6.79 0.41
N SER A 105 -2.05 -8.04 0.87
CA SER A 105 -3.13 -9.02 0.92
C SER A 105 -4.12 -8.66 2.03
N PRO A 106 -5.43 -8.66 1.76
CA PRO A 106 -6.40 -8.42 2.80
C PRO A 106 -6.53 -9.64 3.74
N ASP A 107 -6.75 -9.40 5.03
CA ASP A 107 -7.01 -10.47 6.01
C ASP A 107 -8.33 -11.20 5.75
N TYR A 108 -9.30 -10.50 5.17
CA TYR A 108 -10.62 -11.00 4.82
C TYR A 108 -10.91 -10.79 3.34
N PRO A 109 -11.60 -11.71 2.63
CA PRO A 109 -11.98 -11.51 1.24
C PRO A 109 -12.80 -10.22 1.05
N TYR A 110 -12.56 -9.49 -0.04
CA TYR A 110 -13.24 -8.20 -0.28
C TYR A 110 -14.77 -8.33 -0.30
N ASP A 111 -15.31 -9.42 -0.87
CA ASP A 111 -16.76 -9.67 -0.87
C ASP A 111 -17.33 -9.76 0.56
N PHE A 112 -16.59 -10.38 1.49
CA PHE A 112 -16.98 -10.44 2.90
C PHE A 112 -16.91 -9.08 3.57
N GLN A 113 -15.86 -8.29 3.29
CA GLN A 113 -15.75 -6.92 3.80
C GLN A 113 -16.91 -6.05 3.32
N GLU A 114 -17.28 -6.13 2.04
CA GLU A 114 -18.40 -5.36 1.48
C GLU A 114 -19.74 -5.72 2.12
N LEU A 115 -19.99 -7.03 2.33
CA LEU A 115 -21.19 -7.49 3.04
C LEU A 115 -21.25 -6.90 4.45
N CYS A 116 -20.15 -6.97 5.20
CA CYS A 116 -20.07 -6.42 6.54
C CYS A 116 -20.20 -4.91 6.58
N LEU A 117 -19.83 -4.19 5.52
CA LEU A 117 -19.97 -2.73 5.44
C LEU A 117 -21.37 -2.27 5.02
N THR A 118 -22.24 -3.18 4.59
CA THR A 118 -23.58 -2.86 4.06
C THR A 118 -24.64 -2.85 5.15
N ASN A 119 -25.43 -1.78 5.21
CA ASN A 119 -26.46 -1.54 6.25
C ASN A 119 -27.41 -2.75 6.44
N ASN A 120 -28.03 -3.22 5.36
CA ASN A 120 -29.04 -4.27 5.44
C ASN A 120 -28.53 -5.58 6.08
N PHE A 121 -27.26 -5.92 5.88
CA PHE A 121 -26.67 -7.15 6.41
C PHE A 121 -26.47 -7.10 7.92
N LEU A 122 -26.15 -5.92 8.47
CA LEU A 122 -25.91 -5.75 9.91
C LEU A 122 -27.18 -5.60 10.75
N ASN A 123 -28.34 -5.48 10.12
CA ASN A 123 -29.64 -5.48 10.80
C ASN A 123 -29.97 -6.84 11.44
N ASN A 124 -29.34 -7.92 10.98
CA ASN A 124 -29.48 -9.24 11.59
C ASN A 124 -28.37 -9.47 12.63
N ASP A 125 -28.74 -9.71 13.88
CA ASP A 125 -27.82 -9.90 15.01
C ASP A 125 -26.80 -11.02 14.76
N THR A 126 -27.20 -12.10 14.08
CA THR A 126 -26.30 -13.22 13.76
C THR A 126 -25.25 -12.81 12.73
N GLN A 127 -25.65 -12.07 11.69
CA GLN A 127 -24.76 -11.54 10.66
C GLN A 127 -23.83 -10.47 11.22
N ARG A 128 -24.35 -9.62 12.11
CA ARG A 128 -23.55 -8.63 12.84
C ARG A 128 -22.48 -9.31 13.70
N ALA A 129 -22.79 -10.41 14.37
CA ALA A 129 -21.82 -11.19 15.13
C ALA A 129 -20.72 -11.79 14.23
N LEU A 130 -21.06 -12.23 13.01
CA LEU A 130 -20.08 -12.72 12.04
C LEU A 130 -19.11 -11.63 11.55
N CYS A 131 -19.55 -10.37 11.49
CA CYS A 131 -18.73 -9.24 11.07
C CYS A 131 -17.86 -8.64 12.18
N GLN A 132 -18.10 -9.00 13.45
CA GLN A 132 -17.30 -8.51 14.58
C GLN A 132 -15.80 -8.74 14.42
N PRO A 133 -15.30 -9.93 14.03
CA PRO A 133 -13.87 -10.16 13.84
C PRO A 133 -13.23 -9.23 12.80
N TYR A 134 -13.99 -8.82 11.77
CA TYR A 134 -13.52 -7.87 10.77
C TYR A 134 -13.38 -6.47 11.35
N PHE A 135 -14.41 -5.94 12.04
CA PHE A 135 -14.32 -4.61 12.67
C PHE A 135 -13.28 -4.54 13.79
N LEU A 136 -13.04 -5.67 14.46
CA LEU A 136 -12.04 -5.78 15.50
C LEU A 136 -10.63 -6.07 14.97
N SER A 137 -10.45 -6.25 13.66
CA SER A 137 -9.16 -6.59 13.05
C SER A 137 -8.18 -5.40 13.02
N ASP A 138 -6.89 -5.72 13.00
CA ASP A 138 -5.82 -4.73 12.85
C ASP A 138 -5.89 -4.02 11.50
N THR A 139 -6.40 -4.70 10.47
CA THR A 139 -6.62 -4.12 9.14
C THR A 139 -7.68 -3.03 9.20
N PHE A 140 -8.85 -3.30 9.79
CA PHE A 140 -9.89 -2.27 9.94
C PHE A 140 -9.43 -1.11 10.82
N GLY A 141 -8.71 -1.39 11.92
CA GLY A 141 -8.11 -0.36 12.77
C GLY A 141 -7.12 0.56 12.02
N GLY A 142 -6.27 -0.02 11.16
CA GLY A 142 -5.36 0.74 10.31
C GLY A 142 -6.07 1.59 9.25
N LEU A 143 -7.12 1.04 8.63
CA LEU A 143 -7.97 1.78 7.69
C LEU A 143 -8.68 2.94 8.39
N ARG A 144 -9.12 2.76 9.64
CA ARG A 144 -9.70 3.83 10.46
C ARG A 144 -8.72 4.96 10.72
N LEU A 145 -7.50 4.62 11.12
CA LEU A 145 -6.42 5.59 11.30
C LEU A 145 -6.13 6.38 10.01
N ALA A 146 -6.01 5.69 8.87
CA ALA A 146 -5.77 6.33 7.58
C ALA A 146 -6.93 7.24 7.18
N TRP A 147 -8.18 6.77 7.30
CA TRP A 147 -9.38 7.52 6.93
C TRP A 147 -9.60 8.76 7.78
N GLN A 148 -9.41 8.66 9.10
CA GLN A 148 -9.44 9.83 9.99
C GLN A 148 -8.42 10.88 9.56
N THR A 149 -7.23 10.46 9.15
CA THR A 149 -6.19 11.38 8.66
C THR A 149 -6.66 12.09 7.38
N PHE A 150 -7.20 11.36 6.41
CA PHE A 150 -7.79 11.96 5.20
C PHE A 150 -8.94 12.93 5.52
N TYR A 151 -9.81 12.54 6.45
CA TYR A 151 -10.94 13.36 6.87
C TYR A 151 -10.47 14.70 7.46
N ILE A 152 -9.49 14.66 8.36
CA ILE A 152 -8.97 15.88 9.02
C ILE A 152 -8.21 16.76 8.03
N GLU A 153 -7.40 16.17 7.15
CA GLU A 153 -6.77 16.91 6.06
C GLU A 153 -7.82 17.59 5.16
N THR A 154 -8.95 16.92 4.89
CA THR A 154 -10.06 17.49 4.10
C THR A 154 -10.71 18.69 4.78
N LEU A 155 -10.78 18.70 6.12
CA LEU A 155 -11.29 19.85 6.87
C LEU A 155 -10.37 21.07 6.75
N ALA A 156 -9.05 20.84 6.64
CA ALA A 156 -8.07 21.91 6.46
C ALA A 156 -7.97 22.37 5.00
N ASP A 157 -8.07 21.44 4.05
CA ASP A 157 -7.95 21.68 2.62
C ASP A 157 -8.91 20.77 1.83
N GLN A 158 -9.92 21.38 1.19
CA GLN A 158 -10.90 20.63 0.39
C GLN A 158 -10.27 19.84 -0.77
N THR A 159 -9.12 20.26 -1.29
CA THR A 159 -8.44 19.54 -2.38
C THR A 159 -7.91 18.18 -1.91
N ALA A 160 -7.55 18.05 -0.62
CA ALA A 160 -7.11 16.78 -0.02
C ALA A 160 -8.22 15.72 -0.03
N GLY A 161 -9.48 16.14 0.14
CA GLY A 161 -10.65 15.26 0.13
C GLY A 161 -11.10 14.81 -1.26
N SER A 162 -10.64 15.46 -2.33
CA SER A 162 -11.08 15.16 -3.71
C SER A 162 -10.78 13.72 -4.14
N SER A 163 -9.66 13.14 -3.67
CA SER A 163 -9.30 11.75 -3.94
C SER A 163 -10.23 10.76 -3.22
N MET A 164 -10.61 11.07 -1.98
CA MET A 164 -11.54 10.24 -1.20
C MET A 164 -12.97 10.37 -1.72
N GLN A 165 -13.37 11.56 -2.17
CA GLN A 165 -14.67 11.75 -2.81
C GLN A 165 -14.76 10.92 -4.10
N LYS A 166 -13.72 10.93 -4.95
CA LYS A 166 -13.66 10.06 -6.13
C LYS A 166 -13.74 8.57 -5.76
N LEU A 167 -13.09 8.16 -4.68
CA LEU A 167 -13.15 6.79 -4.19
C LEU A 167 -14.59 6.41 -3.76
N GLN A 168 -15.26 7.29 -3.02
CA GLN A 168 -16.65 7.11 -2.59
C GLN A 168 -17.60 7.01 -3.78
N ASP A 169 -17.48 7.93 -4.75
CA ASP A 169 -18.34 7.99 -5.92
C ASP A 169 -18.14 6.74 -6.82
N ALA A 170 -16.90 6.31 -7.01
CA ALA A 170 -16.58 5.14 -7.84
C ALA A 170 -17.07 3.81 -7.24
N ASN A 171 -17.20 3.73 -5.91
CA ASN A 171 -17.56 2.49 -5.20
C ASN A 171 -18.95 2.53 -4.57
N VAL A 172 -19.71 3.62 -4.76
CA VAL A 172 -21.05 3.84 -4.20
C VAL A 172 -21.07 3.57 -2.69
N CYS A 173 -20.16 4.23 -1.97
CA CYS A 173 -19.99 4.08 -0.53
C CYS A 173 -19.83 5.45 0.15
N CYS A 174 -20.01 5.53 1.47
CA CYS A 174 -19.85 6.77 2.22
C CYS A 174 -19.22 6.54 3.59
N GLY A 175 -18.26 7.38 3.97
CA GLY A 175 -17.53 7.22 5.22
C GLY A 175 -16.76 5.90 5.26
N LEU A 176 -16.11 5.61 6.38
CA LEU A 176 -15.33 4.38 6.52
C LEU A 176 -16.20 3.18 6.88
N GLY A 177 -16.90 3.28 8.01
CA GLY A 177 -17.66 2.21 8.64
C GLY A 177 -19.06 2.05 8.06
N PRO A 178 -19.76 0.96 8.44
CA PRO A 178 -21.12 0.72 8.00
C PRO A 178 -22.06 1.81 8.52
N PRO A 179 -23.08 2.22 7.75
CA PRO A 179 -24.02 3.21 8.24
C PRO A 179 -24.85 2.71 9.42
N ARG A 180 -25.17 3.58 10.39
CA ARG A 180 -26.06 3.30 11.55
C ARG A 180 -25.68 2.07 12.40
N HIS A 181 -24.44 1.61 12.28
CA HIS A 181 -23.91 0.50 13.05
C HIS A 181 -22.60 0.88 13.76
N CYS A 182 -22.54 2.10 14.29
CA CYS A 182 -21.45 2.53 15.15
C CYS A 182 -21.30 1.58 16.33
N GLN A 183 -20.05 1.22 16.63
CA GLN A 183 -19.70 0.41 17.78
C GLN A 183 -18.63 1.12 18.60
N ASN A 184 -18.80 1.08 19.93
CA ASN A 184 -17.79 1.62 20.83
C ASN A 184 -16.53 0.75 20.74
N ASP A 185 -15.41 1.37 20.43
CA ASP A 185 -14.11 0.71 20.39
C ASP A 185 -13.10 1.59 21.10
N THR A 186 -12.66 1.16 22.28
CA THR A 186 -11.69 1.89 23.11
C THR A 186 -10.27 1.35 22.97
N ARG A 187 -10.07 0.32 22.13
CA ARG A 187 -8.77 -0.31 21.95
C ARG A 187 -7.80 0.68 21.29
N PRO A 188 -6.50 0.64 21.62
CA PRO A 188 -5.50 1.42 20.92
C PRO A 188 -5.41 0.96 19.45
N PHE A 189 -4.89 1.83 18.57
CA PHE A 189 -4.51 1.39 17.24
C PHE A 189 -3.46 0.27 17.31
N PRO A 190 -3.43 -0.65 16.33
CA PRO A 190 -2.48 -1.75 16.33
C PRO A 190 -1.03 -1.25 16.39
N SER A 191 -0.18 -1.93 17.15
CA SER A 191 1.22 -1.51 17.39
C SER A 191 2.09 -1.54 16.12
N ASN A 192 1.65 -2.26 15.08
CA ASN A 192 2.29 -2.26 13.78
C ASN A 192 1.95 -1.02 12.92
N ARG A 193 1.15 -0.07 13.42
CA ARG A 193 0.82 1.20 12.74
C ARG A 193 1.65 2.36 13.34
N PRO A 194 1.87 3.45 12.59
CA PRO A 194 2.52 4.64 13.13
C PRO A 194 1.78 5.18 14.36
N SER A 195 2.52 5.60 15.38
CA SER A 195 1.95 6.30 16.54
C SER A 195 1.34 7.62 16.09
N THR A 196 0.17 7.95 16.63
CA THR A 196 -0.52 9.21 16.35
C THR A 196 -1.09 9.81 17.63
N ASN A 197 -1.32 11.12 17.60
CA ASN A 197 -2.08 11.84 18.63
C ASN A 197 -3.60 11.78 18.37
N TRP A 198 -4.05 11.10 17.30
CA TRP A 198 -5.47 10.98 17.01
C TRP A 198 -6.20 10.17 18.08
N PRO A 199 -7.46 10.51 18.39
CA PRO A 199 -8.27 9.75 19.31
C PRO A 199 -8.41 8.32 18.79
N THR A 200 -7.87 7.37 19.56
CA THR A 200 -7.96 5.93 19.25
C THR A 200 -9.36 5.38 19.49
N GLN A 201 -10.15 6.08 20.31
CA GLN A 201 -11.46 5.66 20.77
C GLN A 201 -12.55 6.09 19.81
N GLN A 202 -13.29 5.12 19.29
CA GLN A 202 -14.55 5.34 18.63
C GLN A 202 -15.67 5.30 19.67
N THR A 203 -16.37 6.41 19.83
CA THR A 203 -17.51 6.53 20.74
C THR A 203 -18.78 6.81 19.94
N CYS A 204 -19.86 6.11 20.28
CA CYS A 204 -21.17 6.28 19.66
C CYS A 204 -22.08 7.12 20.55
N PRO A 205 -23.07 7.84 19.97
CA PRO A 205 -24.07 8.56 20.73
C PRO A 205 -24.81 7.64 21.71
N THR A 206 -25.00 8.12 22.94
CA THR A 206 -25.70 7.37 24.01
C THR A 206 -27.20 7.60 24.04
N THR A 207 -27.70 8.55 23.23
CA THR A 207 -29.13 8.88 23.20
C THR A 207 -29.90 7.86 22.35
N PRO A 208 -31.04 7.34 22.84
CA PRO A 208 -31.83 6.34 22.10
C PRO A 208 -32.27 6.81 20.72
N LYS A 209 -32.45 8.13 20.53
CA LYS A 209 -32.82 8.76 19.25
C LYS A 209 -31.79 8.52 18.14
N TYR A 210 -30.52 8.37 18.52
CA TYR A 210 -29.39 8.23 17.59
C TYR A 210 -28.63 6.91 17.84
N ALA A 211 -29.32 5.89 18.36
CA ALA A 211 -28.73 4.59 18.62
C ALA A 211 -28.17 3.99 17.32
N GLY A 212 -26.88 3.65 17.33
CA GLY A 212 -26.17 3.11 16.16
C GLY A 212 -25.60 4.17 15.22
N ASP A 213 -25.99 5.45 15.32
CA ASP A 213 -25.33 6.51 14.56
C ASP A 213 -23.91 6.78 15.11
N TYR A 214 -23.14 7.57 14.38
CA TYR A 214 -21.83 8.09 14.75
C TYR A 214 -21.97 9.48 15.37
N MET A 215 -20.91 9.92 16.07
CA MET A 215 -20.84 11.28 16.60
C MET A 215 -20.94 12.33 15.49
N PRO A 216 -21.51 13.52 15.78
CA PRO A 216 -21.61 14.58 14.81
C PRO A 216 -20.23 15.04 14.33
N THR A 217 -20.10 15.31 13.03
CA THR A 217 -18.87 15.82 12.41
C THR A 217 -19.19 17.04 11.53
N PRO A 218 -18.22 17.95 11.28
CA PRO A 218 -18.46 19.14 10.44
C PRO A 218 -18.98 18.85 9.02
N LEU A 219 -18.68 17.68 8.45
CA LEU A 219 -19.13 17.28 7.10
C LEU A 219 -20.47 16.52 7.12
N CYS A 220 -21.16 16.54 8.25
CA CYS A 220 -22.39 15.81 8.48
C CYS A 220 -23.45 16.72 9.12
N TYR A 221 -24.59 16.88 8.44
CA TYR A 221 -25.59 17.89 8.79
C TYR A 221 -26.85 17.32 9.48
N ALA A 222 -26.81 16.09 10.01
CA ALA A 222 -28.00 15.45 10.57
C ALA A 222 -28.34 15.85 12.03
N GLY A 223 -28.18 17.14 12.37
CA GLY A 223 -28.80 17.77 13.54
C GLY A 223 -28.61 17.05 14.89
N GLY A 224 -27.46 16.40 15.10
CA GLY A 224 -27.08 15.76 16.38
C GLY A 224 -26.26 14.47 16.28
N SER A 225 -26.26 13.77 15.14
CA SER A 225 -25.50 12.53 14.89
C SER A 225 -25.16 12.37 13.41
N CYS A 226 -24.42 11.32 13.05
CA CYS A 226 -24.10 10.99 11.66
C CYS A 226 -24.44 9.55 11.32
N SER A 227 -25.06 9.31 10.17
CA SER A 227 -25.31 7.92 9.75
C SER A 227 -24.04 7.18 9.35
N PHE A 228 -22.98 7.86 8.92
CA PHE A 228 -21.71 7.24 8.49
C PHE A 228 -20.53 7.68 9.35
N ASP A 229 -19.48 6.85 9.40
CA ASP A 229 -18.23 7.15 10.10
C ASP A 229 -17.36 8.12 9.29
N TYR A 230 -17.14 9.33 9.81
CA TYR A 230 -16.34 10.39 9.14
C TYR A 230 -16.64 10.52 7.63
N PRO A 231 -17.87 10.89 7.24
CA PRO A 231 -18.22 11.04 5.83
C PRO A 231 -17.41 12.17 5.19
N ILE A 232 -16.88 11.93 3.99
CA ILE A 232 -16.15 12.96 3.22
C ILE A 232 -17.05 13.45 2.07
N GLY A 233 -17.00 14.74 1.75
CA GLY A 233 -17.84 15.31 0.68
C GLY A 233 -19.34 15.33 1.02
N SER A 234 -20.19 15.25 0.00
CA SER A 234 -21.65 15.43 0.15
C SER A 234 -22.40 14.22 0.69
N CYS A 235 -21.75 13.05 0.77
CA CYS A 235 -22.44 11.81 1.14
C CYS A 235 -22.94 11.82 2.59
N GLY A 236 -22.26 12.54 3.48
CA GLY A 236 -22.68 12.74 4.88
C GLY A 236 -23.91 13.64 5.06
N MET A 237 -24.34 14.32 3.99
CA MET A 237 -25.55 15.14 3.99
C MET A 237 -26.81 14.31 3.70
N SER A 238 -26.63 13.13 3.11
CA SER A 238 -27.72 12.23 2.77
C SER A 238 -27.88 11.17 3.87
N GLY A 239 -29.12 10.88 4.27
CA GLY A 239 -29.40 9.75 5.16
C GLY A 239 -28.98 8.42 4.51
N ALA A 240 -28.63 7.43 5.33
CA ALA A 240 -28.28 6.11 4.83
C ALA A 240 -29.52 5.28 4.49
N GLY A 241 -29.63 4.83 3.24
CA GLY A 241 -30.61 3.84 2.80
C GLY A 241 -30.26 2.40 3.22
N LEU A 242 -31.11 1.44 2.87
CA LEU A 242 -30.92 0.01 3.18
C LEU A 242 -29.66 -0.59 2.53
N PHE A 243 -29.29 -0.14 1.33
CA PHE A 243 -28.14 -0.66 0.59
C PHE A 243 -26.90 0.25 0.70
N ALA A 244 -26.95 1.27 1.56
CA ALA A 244 -25.79 2.10 1.80
C ALA A 244 -24.68 1.29 2.48
N LYS A 245 -23.43 1.54 2.09
CA LYS A 245 -22.25 0.86 2.63
C LYS A 245 -21.10 1.82 2.95
N GLY A 246 -20.24 1.41 3.89
CA GLY A 246 -18.97 2.09 4.19
C GLY A 246 -17.88 1.79 3.14
N CYS A 247 -16.83 2.62 3.11
CA CYS A 247 -15.75 2.56 2.12
C CYS A 247 -14.48 1.84 2.56
N ALA A 248 -14.44 1.21 3.74
CA ALA A 248 -13.21 0.56 4.22
C ALA A 248 -12.64 -0.47 3.23
N SER A 249 -13.48 -1.30 2.60
CA SER A 249 -13.06 -2.27 1.58
C SER A 249 -12.43 -1.59 0.36
N ALA A 250 -13.10 -0.56 -0.18
CA ALA A 250 -12.61 0.21 -1.31
C ALA A 250 -11.30 0.96 -1.01
N LEU A 251 -11.16 1.52 0.20
CA LEU A 251 -9.93 2.16 0.66
C LEU A 251 -8.79 1.16 0.70
N HIS A 252 -9.00 0.00 1.32
CA HIS A 252 -7.99 -1.06 1.36
C HIS A 252 -7.59 -1.47 -0.05
N GLN A 253 -8.55 -1.76 -0.92
CA GLN A 253 -8.30 -2.18 -2.29
C GLN A 253 -7.52 -1.13 -3.09
N SER A 254 -7.85 0.16 -2.96
CA SER A 254 -7.11 1.25 -3.62
C SER A 254 -5.65 1.35 -3.17
N MET A 255 -5.40 1.24 -1.86
CA MET A 255 -4.04 1.25 -1.30
C MET A 255 -3.26 -0.02 -1.68
N ALA A 256 -3.89 -1.19 -1.55
CA ALA A 256 -3.31 -2.48 -1.86
C ALA A 256 -2.95 -2.62 -3.34
N THR A 257 -3.86 -2.24 -4.25
CA THR A 257 -3.61 -2.32 -5.70
C THR A 257 -2.42 -1.47 -6.13
N THR A 258 -2.24 -0.30 -5.51
CA THR A 258 -1.05 0.54 -5.78
C THR A 258 0.24 -0.14 -5.33
N VAL A 259 0.29 -0.69 -4.11
CA VAL A 259 1.47 -1.41 -3.61
C VAL A 259 1.74 -2.67 -4.43
N ILE A 260 0.71 -3.43 -4.79
CA ILE A 260 0.81 -4.61 -5.65
C ILE A 260 1.37 -4.23 -7.01
N GLY A 261 0.84 -3.17 -7.64
CA GLY A 261 1.34 -2.66 -8.91
C GLY A 261 2.82 -2.32 -8.85
N LEU A 262 3.25 -1.58 -7.83
CA LEU A 262 4.65 -1.24 -7.62
C LEU A 262 5.53 -2.50 -7.43
N CYS A 263 5.09 -3.47 -6.61
CA CYS A 263 5.83 -4.71 -6.39
C CYS A 263 5.94 -5.56 -7.66
N ILE A 264 4.88 -5.63 -8.47
CA ILE A 264 4.90 -6.31 -9.78
C ILE A 264 5.86 -5.60 -10.74
N THR A 265 5.83 -4.26 -10.80
CA THR A 265 6.78 -3.48 -11.61
C THR A 265 8.22 -3.75 -11.19
N VAL A 266 8.51 -3.75 -9.89
CA VAL A 266 9.84 -4.11 -9.34
C VAL A 266 10.25 -5.51 -9.80
N GLN A 267 9.36 -6.50 -9.75
CA GLN A 267 9.69 -7.85 -10.21
C GLN A 267 9.86 -7.93 -11.74
N ALA A 268 9.06 -7.20 -12.51
CA ALA A 268 9.20 -7.14 -13.95
C ALA A 268 10.57 -6.57 -14.35
N LEU A 269 11.04 -5.51 -13.69
CA LEU A 269 12.38 -4.93 -13.91
C LEU A 269 13.49 -5.98 -13.70
N LEU A 270 13.34 -6.86 -12.70
CA LEU A 270 14.28 -7.96 -12.47
C LEU A 270 14.24 -9.02 -13.59
N PHE A 271 13.05 -9.38 -14.08
CA PHE A 271 12.96 -10.35 -15.18
C PHE A 271 13.64 -9.85 -16.46
N PHE A 272 13.53 -8.56 -16.75
CA PHE A 272 14.21 -7.96 -17.90
C PHE A 272 15.74 -8.03 -17.75
N THR A 273 16.29 -7.74 -16.57
CA THR A 273 17.76 -7.85 -16.37
C THR A 273 18.26 -9.27 -16.48
N VAL A 274 17.61 -10.23 -15.81
CA VAL A 274 18.04 -11.63 -15.84
C VAL A 274 18.01 -12.20 -17.26
N ARG A 275 16.98 -11.87 -18.06
CA ARG A 275 16.93 -12.30 -19.46
C ARG A 275 18.05 -11.68 -20.29
N TRP A 276 18.36 -10.40 -20.06
CA TRP A 276 19.41 -9.70 -20.78
C TRP A 276 20.80 -10.24 -20.43
N ILE A 277 21.07 -10.47 -19.14
CA ILE A 277 22.32 -11.10 -18.64
C ILE A 277 22.48 -12.51 -19.20
N ARG A 278 21.39 -13.30 -19.25
CA ARG A 278 21.42 -14.64 -19.83
C ARG A 278 21.78 -14.61 -21.32
N GLN A 279 21.14 -13.73 -22.09
CA GLN A 279 21.42 -13.56 -23.52
C GLN A 279 22.87 -13.12 -23.75
N ALA A 280 23.36 -12.16 -22.96
CA ALA A 280 24.75 -11.79 -22.93
C ALA A 280 25.60 -13.03 -22.63
N THR A 281 25.58 -13.60 -21.42
CA THR A 281 26.43 -14.75 -21.05
C THR A 281 26.41 -15.94 -22.03
N THR A 282 25.28 -16.29 -22.66
CA THR A 282 25.25 -17.36 -23.69
C THR A 282 26.02 -17.03 -24.97
N GLN A 283 26.15 -15.77 -25.35
CA GLN A 283 27.00 -15.35 -26.46
C GLN A 283 28.49 -15.33 -26.09
N TRP A 284 28.83 -15.43 -24.80
CA TRP A 284 30.20 -15.28 -24.29
C TRP A 284 30.90 -16.61 -24.04
N MET A 285 30.13 -17.67 -23.77
CA MET A 285 30.63 -19.03 -23.60
C MET A 285 30.75 -19.82 -24.92
N ARG A 286 30.40 -19.20 -26.06
CA ARG A 286 30.68 -19.71 -27.41
C ARG A 286 31.82 -18.92 -28.04
#